data_AF-A0A3C0SX74-F1
#
_entry.id   AF-A0A3C0SX74-F1
#
_cell.length_a   1.000
_cell.length_b   1.000
_cell.length_c   1.000
_cell.angle_alpha   90.00
_cell.angle_beta   90.00
_cell.angle_gamma   90.00
#
_symmetry.space_group_name_H-M   'P 1'
#
loop_
_entity.id
_entity.type
_entity.pdbx_description
1 polymer ?
#
loop_
_entity_poly.entity_id
_entity_poly.type
_entity_poly.pdbx_seq_one_letter_code
_entity_poly.pdbx_strand_id
1 'polypeptide(L)'
;MKKIFLFICLLFLPLFFLSADEEHPAILVRGPLPHDGIEYLGVNAISSQYGEYLYEDDSVPVYFTTEEIFLSSDWIKSDCGIEGLYKFDKSADNTIAAYVDRKGWTAFLSFKQEAAYICEFIEEYRGRQNYFLNIAREDIGFSFPALLEFSQGE
;
A
#
# COMPACT_ATOMS: atom_id res chain seq x y z
N MET A 1 -38.54 -45.08 27.24
CA MET A 1 -38.49 -43.68 26.77
C MET A 1 -37.23 -43.01 27.31
N LYS A 2 -36.05 -43.25 26.71
CA LYS A 2 -34.77 -42.68 27.18
C LYS A 2 -33.62 -42.88 26.19
N LYS A 3 -33.86 -42.68 24.88
CA LYS A 3 -32.79 -42.83 23.85
C LYS A 3 -32.91 -41.84 22.67
N ILE A 4 -33.70 -40.78 22.80
CA ILE A 4 -33.95 -39.81 21.71
C ILE A 4 -33.37 -38.42 22.01
N PHE A 5 -32.70 -38.23 23.17
CA PHE A 5 -32.20 -36.90 23.55
C PHE A 5 -30.70 -36.67 23.27
N LEU A 6 -29.95 -37.71 22.89
CA LEU A 6 -28.49 -37.59 22.74
C LEU A 6 -28.01 -37.29 21.31
N PHE A 7 -28.92 -37.24 20.34
CA PHE A 7 -28.57 -37.06 18.92
C PHE A 7 -28.72 -35.61 18.43
N ILE A 8 -29.28 -34.71 19.22
CA ILE A 8 -29.53 -33.31 18.81
C ILE A 8 -28.34 -32.40 19.14
N CYS A 9 -27.53 -32.69 20.16
CA CYS A 9 -26.32 -31.89 20.44
C CYS A 9 -25.19 -32.09 19.42
N LEU A 10 -25.16 -33.19 18.66
CA LEU A 10 -24.14 -33.44 17.64
C LEU A 10 -24.47 -32.78 16.28
N LEU A 11 -25.66 -32.20 16.15
CA LEU A 11 -26.09 -31.45 14.96
C LEU A 11 -25.97 -29.92 15.12
N PHE A 12 -25.57 -29.45 16.30
CA PHE A 12 -25.25 -28.05 16.58
C PHE A 12 -23.76 -27.88 16.93
N LEU A 13 -22.87 -28.65 16.30
CA LEU A 13 -21.51 -28.14 16.15
C LEU A 13 -21.62 -26.95 15.18
N PRO A 14 -21.40 -25.70 15.60
CA PRO A 14 -21.14 -24.67 14.62
C PRO A 14 -19.90 -25.17 13.87
N LEU A 15 -20.07 -25.49 12.59
CA LEU A 15 -18.98 -25.37 11.65
C LEU A 15 -18.56 -23.91 11.70
N PHE A 16 -17.70 -23.58 12.68
CA PHE A 16 -16.74 -22.53 12.48
C PHE A 16 -15.92 -23.02 11.30
N PHE A 17 -16.35 -22.63 10.11
CA PHE A 17 -15.47 -22.53 8.97
C PHE A 17 -14.38 -21.58 9.46
N LEU A 18 -13.27 -22.17 9.94
CA LEU A 18 -11.99 -21.50 9.93
C LEU A 18 -11.74 -21.26 8.45
N SER A 19 -12.21 -20.13 7.93
CA SER A 19 -11.60 -19.57 6.75
C SER A 19 -10.15 -19.33 7.17
N ALA A 20 -9.26 -20.22 6.74
CA ALA A 20 -7.86 -19.84 6.63
C ALA A 20 -7.88 -18.75 5.57
N ASP A 21 -7.99 -17.51 6.05
CA ASP A 21 -7.88 -16.36 5.18
C ASP A 21 -6.45 -16.44 4.63
N GLU A 22 -6.35 -16.77 3.34
CA GLU A 22 -5.06 -16.77 2.68
C GLU A 22 -4.65 -15.31 2.60
N GLU A 23 -3.82 -14.87 3.56
CA GLU A 23 -3.17 -13.57 3.51
C GLU A 23 -2.35 -13.51 2.22
N HIS A 24 -2.76 -12.67 1.29
CA HIS A 24 -2.02 -12.40 0.06
C HIS A 24 -1.15 -11.16 0.32
N PRO A 25 0.15 -11.28 0.66
CA PRO A 25 0.98 -10.11 0.85
C PRO A 25 1.20 -9.40 -0.49
N ALA A 26 1.35 -8.08 -0.49
CA ALA A 26 1.93 -7.38 -1.62
C ALA A 26 3.46 -7.57 -1.61
N ILE A 27 4.02 -8.04 -2.72
CA ILE A 27 5.43 -8.46 -2.81
C ILE A 27 6.19 -7.48 -3.71
N LEU A 28 7.32 -6.97 -3.24
CA LEU A 28 8.24 -6.20 -4.08
C LEU A 28 8.87 -7.12 -5.13
N VAL A 29 8.48 -6.99 -6.39
CA VAL A 29 8.99 -7.80 -7.50
C VAL A 29 10.15 -7.12 -8.24
N ARG A 30 10.30 -5.80 -8.08
CA ARG A 30 11.38 -5.01 -8.69
C ARG A 30 11.72 -3.78 -7.83
N GLY A 31 13.00 -3.43 -7.74
CA GLY A 31 13.48 -2.26 -6.98
C GLY A 31 14.39 -2.61 -5.80
N PRO A 32 15.00 -1.62 -5.13
CA PRO A 32 15.05 -0.20 -5.52
C PRO A 32 15.91 0.01 -6.78
N LEU A 33 15.39 0.78 -7.74
CA LEU A 33 16.13 1.21 -8.92
C LEU A 33 16.24 2.74 -8.94
N PRO A 34 17.44 3.32 -9.11
CA PRO A 34 17.56 4.76 -9.34
C PRO A 34 16.74 5.18 -10.57
N HIS A 35 16.04 6.31 -10.46
CA HIS A 35 15.18 6.82 -11.52
C HIS A 35 15.17 8.35 -11.53
N ASP A 36 15.20 8.94 -12.73
CA ASP A 36 15.16 10.39 -12.93
C ASP A 36 13.76 10.81 -13.41
N GLY A 37 13.12 11.67 -12.62
CA GLY A 37 11.76 12.12 -12.86
C GLY A 37 10.71 11.21 -12.21
N ILE A 38 9.48 11.69 -12.20
CA ILE A 38 8.31 10.96 -11.69
C ILE A 38 7.20 11.16 -12.72
N GLU A 39 6.69 10.08 -13.31
CA GLU A 39 5.81 10.12 -14.49
C GLU A 39 4.55 11.00 -14.31
N TYR A 40 4.07 11.15 -13.08
CA TYR A 40 2.85 11.89 -12.74
C TYR A 40 3.10 13.35 -12.38
N LEU A 41 4.37 13.71 -12.19
CA LEU A 41 4.78 15.09 -12.13
C LEU A 41 5.14 15.50 -13.56
N GLY A 42 4.80 16.75 -13.94
CA GLY A 42 5.25 17.28 -15.24
C GLY A 42 6.78 17.15 -15.38
N VAL A 43 7.29 17.28 -16.61
CA VAL A 43 8.72 17.09 -16.94
C VAL A 43 9.64 17.74 -15.89
N ASN A 44 10.24 16.91 -15.04
CA ASN A 44 11.15 17.33 -13.97
C ASN A 44 12.31 16.33 -13.84
N ALA A 45 13.42 16.78 -13.27
CA ALA A 45 14.64 16.00 -13.07
C ALA A 45 14.80 15.57 -11.60
N ILE A 46 13.68 15.20 -10.95
CA ILE A 46 13.68 14.82 -9.54
C ILE A 46 14.34 13.46 -9.38
N SER A 47 15.37 13.37 -8.55
CA SER A 47 15.98 12.09 -8.20
C SER A 47 14.99 11.28 -7.39
N SER A 48 14.68 10.07 -7.87
CA SER A 48 13.78 9.14 -7.21
C SER A 48 14.32 7.72 -7.21
N GLN A 49 13.69 6.87 -6.40
CA GLN A 49 13.87 5.43 -6.40
C GLN A 49 12.58 4.80 -6.88
N TYR A 50 12.68 3.86 -7.80
CA TYR A 50 11.56 3.11 -8.35
C TYR A 50 11.49 1.71 -7.74
N GLY A 51 10.28 1.30 -7.41
CA GLY A 51 9.91 -0.05 -7.00
C GLY A 51 8.61 -0.47 -7.66
N GLU A 52 8.39 -1.78 -7.74
CA GLU A 52 7.16 -2.36 -8.29
C GLU A 52 6.71 -3.49 -7.37
N TYR A 53 5.49 -3.39 -6.88
CA TYR A 53 4.86 -4.43 -6.08
C TYR A 53 3.87 -5.23 -6.92
N LEU A 54 3.69 -6.50 -6.59
CA LEU A 54 2.63 -7.35 -7.10
C LEU A 54 1.67 -7.69 -5.96
N TYR A 55 0.38 -7.45 -6.18
CA TYR A 55 -0.69 -7.81 -5.26
C TYR A 55 -1.89 -8.33 -6.05
N GLU A 56 -2.37 -9.54 -5.79
CA GLU A 56 -3.52 -10.14 -6.50
C GLU A 56 -3.46 -9.99 -8.05
N ASP A 57 -2.28 -10.24 -8.64
CA ASP A 57 -1.98 -10.05 -10.08
C ASP A 57 -1.96 -8.59 -10.58
N ASP A 58 -2.09 -7.61 -9.68
CA ASP A 58 -1.97 -6.19 -9.97
C ASP A 58 -0.55 -5.67 -9.68
N SER A 59 0.04 -5.02 -10.68
CA SER A 59 1.29 -4.30 -10.53
C SER A 59 1.04 -2.90 -9.96
N VAL A 60 1.76 -2.57 -8.90
CA VAL A 60 1.73 -1.26 -8.22
C VAL A 60 3.11 -0.62 -8.32
N PRO A 61 3.35 0.22 -9.33
CA PRO A 61 4.54 1.06 -9.41
C PRO A 61 4.59 2.06 -8.26
N VAL A 62 5.79 2.21 -7.67
CA VAL A 62 6.05 3.16 -6.58
C VAL A 62 7.31 3.96 -6.90
N TYR A 63 7.19 5.28 -6.86
CA TYR A 63 8.32 6.21 -6.90
C TYR A 63 8.49 6.84 -5.53
N PHE A 64 9.70 6.77 -4.97
CA PHE A 64 10.05 7.38 -3.70
C PHE A 64 11.09 8.47 -3.90
N THR A 65 10.94 9.59 -3.19
CA THR A 65 11.94 10.65 -3.17
C THR A 65 12.00 11.34 -1.82
N THR A 66 13.19 11.81 -1.44
CA THR A 66 13.41 12.72 -0.30
C THR A 66 13.55 14.17 -0.74
N GLU A 67 13.43 14.45 -2.04
CA GLU A 67 13.36 15.82 -2.52
C GLU A 67 12.00 16.45 -2.14
N GLU A 68 12.00 17.76 -1.93
CA GLU A 68 10.78 18.50 -1.62
C GLU A 68 9.85 18.54 -2.84
N ILE A 69 8.61 18.11 -2.65
CA ILE A 69 7.60 18.03 -3.70
C ILE A 69 6.50 19.06 -3.45
N PHE A 70 6.23 19.88 -4.47
CA PHE A 70 5.05 20.74 -4.52
C PHE A 70 4.01 20.12 -5.43
N LEU A 71 2.93 19.61 -4.85
CA LEU A 71 1.78 19.11 -5.61
C LEU A 71 0.99 20.28 -6.21
N SER A 72 0.60 20.17 -7.49
CA SER A 72 -0.28 21.17 -8.11
C SER A 72 -1.69 21.13 -7.50
N SER A 73 -2.50 22.15 -7.80
CA SER A 73 -3.90 22.22 -7.36
C SER A 73 -4.80 21.10 -7.91
N ASP A 74 -4.31 20.33 -8.87
CA ASP A 74 -5.05 19.21 -9.47
C ASP A 74 -5.03 17.97 -8.56
N TRP A 75 -4.13 17.93 -7.57
CA TRP A 75 -4.09 16.90 -6.55
C TRP A 75 -5.12 17.20 -5.47
N ILE A 76 -6.03 16.26 -5.24
CA ILE A 76 -7.09 16.38 -4.24
C ILE A 76 -6.79 15.48 -3.05
N LYS A 77 -7.24 15.86 -1.85
CA LYS A 77 -7.07 15.03 -0.67
C LYS A 77 -7.78 13.69 -0.84
N SER A 78 -7.12 12.60 -0.47
CA SER A 78 -7.70 11.26 -0.51
C SER A 78 -8.79 11.05 0.55
N ASP A 79 -9.69 10.12 0.28
CA ASP A 79 -10.77 9.65 1.15
C ASP A 79 -10.32 8.54 2.12
N CYS A 80 -9.10 8.02 2.00
CA CYS A 80 -8.56 6.98 2.89
C CYS A 80 -8.37 7.40 4.37
N GLY A 81 -8.63 8.67 4.73
CA GLY A 81 -8.42 9.17 6.10
C GLY A 81 -6.95 9.34 6.51
N ILE A 82 -6.01 9.06 5.60
CA ILE A 82 -4.56 9.18 5.84
C ILE A 82 -4.13 10.64 5.65
N GLU A 83 -3.45 11.20 6.64
CA GLU A 83 -2.89 12.55 6.53
C GLU A 83 -1.73 12.59 5.52
N GLY A 84 -1.65 13.66 4.73
CA GLY A 84 -0.62 13.82 3.70
C GLY A 84 -0.87 12.97 2.46
N LEU A 85 -2.02 12.28 2.37
CA LEU A 85 -2.39 11.50 1.21
C LEU A 85 -3.28 12.29 0.24
N TYR A 86 -2.85 12.33 -1.02
CA TYR A 86 -3.52 12.98 -2.12
C TYR A 86 -3.74 11.99 -3.26
N LYS A 87 -4.74 12.25 -4.09
CA LYS A 87 -5.04 11.50 -5.32
C LYS A 87 -5.09 12.43 -6.53
N PHE A 88 -4.77 11.87 -7.69
CA PHE A 88 -4.77 12.57 -8.96
C PHE A 88 -5.49 11.75 -10.03
N ASP A 89 -6.68 12.23 -10.39
CA ASP A 89 -7.59 11.55 -11.31
C ASP A 89 -7.39 12.07 -12.75
N LYS A 90 -6.20 11.84 -13.33
CA LYS A 90 -5.89 12.27 -14.70
C LYS A 90 -5.80 11.12 -15.71
N SER A 91 -5.59 9.89 -15.24
CA SER A 91 -5.56 8.71 -16.11
C SER A 91 -6.92 8.04 -16.14
N ALA A 92 -7.38 7.65 -17.33
CA ALA A 92 -8.61 6.87 -17.47
C ALA A 92 -8.46 5.47 -16.86
N ASP A 93 -7.25 4.94 -16.80
CA ASP A 93 -7.00 3.53 -16.47
C ASP A 93 -6.41 3.34 -15.05
N ASN A 94 -5.85 4.40 -14.46
CA ASN A 94 -5.12 4.32 -13.20
C ASN A 94 -5.53 5.40 -12.19
N THR A 95 -5.57 5.02 -10.92
CA THR A 95 -5.62 5.97 -9.80
C THR A 95 -4.21 6.21 -9.30
N ILE A 96 -3.77 7.46 -9.31
CA ILE A 96 -2.46 7.86 -8.81
C ILE A 96 -2.61 8.46 -7.42
N ALA A 97 -1.85 7.94 -6.47
CA ALA A 97 -1.78 8.45 -5.11
C ALA A 97 -0.40 9.08 -4.83
N ALA A 98 -0.38 10.16 -4.04
CA ALA A 98 0.84 10.76 -3.51
C ALA A 98 0.74 10.87 -1.99
N TYR A 99 1.63 10.19 -1.27
CA TYR A 99 1.79 10.33 0.17
C TYR A 99 2.97 11.26 0.46
N VAL A 100 2.69 12.41 1.07
CA VAL A 100 3.68 13.42 1.48
C VAL A 100 3.87 13.31 2.99
N ASP A 101 5.01 12.79 3.40
CA ASP A 101 5.33 12.61 4.81
C ASP A 101 5.85 13.91 5.45
N ARG A 102 5.50 14.13 6.71
CA ARG A 102 5.98 15.29 7.48
C ARG A 102 7.48 15.28 7.75
N LYS A 103 8.14 14.12 7.64
CA LYS A 103 9.60 13.97 7.83
C LYS A 103 10.41 14.19 6.53
N GLY A 104 9.76 14.65 5.45
CA GLY A 104 10.46 15.11 4.24
C GLY A 104 10.70 14.03 3.19
N TRP A 105 9.81 13.04 3.07
CA TRP A 105 9.81 12.11 1.95
C TRP A 105 8.44 12.04 1.30
N THR A 106 8.41 11.72 0.02
CA THR A 106 7.19 11.56 -0.76
C THR A 106 7.22 10.24 -1.50
N ALA A 107 6.09 9.54 -1.52
CA ALA A 107 5.88 8.37 -2.37
C ALA A 107 4.71 8.60 -3.33
N PHE A 108 4.91 8.24 -4.59
CA PHE A 108 3.88 8.21 -5.62
C PHE A 108 3.58 6.77 -5.99
N LEU A 109 2.31 6.39 -5.93
CA LEU A 109 1.86 5.03 -6.15
C LEU A 109 0.80 5.03 -7.25
N SER A 110 0.92 4.10 -8.19
CA SER A 110 -0.06 3.94 -9.27
C SER A 110 -0.81 2.63 -9.10
N PHE A 111 -2.12 2.72 -9.09
CA PHE A 111 -3.02 1.57 -8.97
C PHE A 111 -3.90 1.48 -10.20
N LYS A 112 -4.40 0.28 -10.51
CA LYS A 112 -5.53 0.15 -11.42
C LYS A 112 -6.69 0.98 -10.88
N GLN A 113 -7.45 1.60 -11.78
CA GLN A 113 -8.64 2.36 -11.41
C GLN A 113 -9.58 1.52 -10.53
N GLU A 114 -10.16 2.14 -9.49
CA GLU A 114 -11.11 1.52 -8.56
C GLU A 114 -10.56 0.34 -7.73
N ALA A 115 -9.24 0.16 -7.66
CA ALA A 115 -8.64 -0.83 -6.77
C ALA A 115 -9.11 -0.63 -5.31
N ALA A 116 -9.81 -1.64 -4.76
CA ALA A 116 -10.38 -1.56 -3.41
C ALA A 116 -9.32 -1.51 -2.29
N TYR A 117 -8.11 -1.98 -2.59
CA TYR A 117 -7.00 -2.13 -1.65
C TYR A 117 -6.09 -0.88 -1.56
N ILE A 118 -6.39 0.22 -2.28
CA ILE A 118 -5.53 1.42 -2.33
C ILE A 118 -5.18 1.95 -0.94
N CYS A 119 -6.20 2.14 -0.10
CA CYS A 119 -6.01 2.72 1.23
C CYS A 119 -5.18 1.80 2.13
N GLU A 120 -5.47 0.51 2.09
CA GLU A 120 -4.79 -0.50 2.89
C GLU A 120 -3.32 -0.65 2.48
N PHE A 121 -3.07 -0.71 1.16
CA PHE A 121 -1.72 -0.73 0.60
C PHE A 121 -0.89 0.45 1.09
N ILE A 122 -1.43 1.66 0.99
CA ILE A 122 -0.71 2.88 1.34
C ILE A 122 -0.46 2.94 2.85
N GLU A 123 -1.41 2.49 3.67
CA GLU A 123 -1.27 2.40 5.13
C GLU A 123 -0.12 1.46 5.52
N GLU A 124 -0.09 0.24 4.96
CA GLU A 124 0.97 -0.73 5.25
C GLU A 124 2.32 -0.25 4.69
N TYR A 125 2.33 0.29 3.48
CA TYR A 125 3.54 0.85 2.86
C TYR A 125 4.14 1.96 3.72
N ARG A 126 3.34 2.98 4.10
CA ARG A 126 3.83 4.10 4.91
C ARG A 126 4.27 3.65 6.30
N GLY A 127 3.57 2.67 6.89
CA GLY A 127 3.89 2.09 8.19
C GLY A 127 5.26 1.43 8.18
N ARG A 128 5.48 0.50 7.25
CA ARG A 128 6.76 -0.19 7.07
C ARG A 128 7.88 0.77 6.68
N GLN A 129 7.59 1.74 5.82
CA GLN A 129 8.57 2.74 5.41
C GLN A 129 9.04 3.58 6.59
N ASN A 130 8.10 4.08 7.40
CA ASN A 130 8.42 4.84 8.59
C ASN A 130 9.20 4.01 9.60
N TYR A 131 8.89 2.72 9.74
CA TYR A 131 9.69 1.81 10.56
C TYR A 131 11.15 1.79 10.08
N PHE A 132 11.39 1.53 8.79
CA PHE A 132 12.75 1.48 8.23
C PHE A 132 13.51 2.79 8.40
N LEU A 133 12.86 3.93 8.11
CA LEU A 133 13.48 5.25 8.28
C LEU A 133 13.83 5.57 9.74
N ASN A 134 13.07 5.07 10.71
CA ASN A 134 13.36 5.30 12.12
C ASN A 134 14.48 4.39 12.67
N ILE A 135 14.69 3.20 12.09
CA ILE A 135 15.73 2.26 12.55
C ILE A 135 17.05 2.39 11.78
N ALA A 136 17.01 2.95 10.57
CA ALA A 136 18.19 3.21 9.77
C ALA A 136 19.10 4.20 10.52
N ARG A 137 20.34 3.80 10.79
CA ARG A 137 21.40 4.74 11.16
C ARG A 137 21.70 5.58 9.91
N GLU A 138 22.01 6.86 10.11
CA GLU A 138 22.02 8.00 9.15
C GLU A 138 22.60 7.80 7.72
N ASP A 139 23.13 6.63 7.37
CA ASP A 139 23.74 6.31 6.07
C ASP A 139 23.03 5.22 5.26
N ILE A 140 21.97 4.57 5.78
CA ILE A 140 21.22 3.60 4.98
C ILE A 140 20.21 4.38 4.15
N GLY A 141 20.51 4.54 2.86
CA GLY A 141 19.57 5.04 1.87
C GLY A 141 18.23 4.31 1.95
N PHE A 142 17.18 4.96 1.45
CA PHE A 142 15.82 4.42 1.41
C PHE A 142 15.78 2.94 0.96
N SER A 143 14.95 2.14 1.64
CA SER A 143 14.67 0.75 1.29
C SER A 143 13.18 0.55 1.12
N PHE A 144 12.77 0.02 -0.04
CA PHE A 144 11.41 -0.49 -0.23
C PHE A 144 11.17 -1.69 0.70
N PRO A 145 10.06 -1.74 1.45
CA PRO A 145 9.62 -2.95 2.12
C PRO A 145 9.51 -4.12 1.14
N ALA A 146 10.08 -5.28 1.48
CA ALA A 146 9.99 -6.45 0.59
C ALA A 146 8.57 -7.03 0.53
N LEU A 147 7.83 -6.93 1.63
CA LEU A 147 6.48 -7.47 1.82
C LEU A 147 5.63 -6.43 2.55
N LEU A 148 4.37 -6.31 2.12
CA LEU A 148 3.32 -5.60 2.83
C LEU A 148 2.24 -6.63 3.18
N GLU A 149 1.92 -6.74 4.47
CA GLU A 149 0.98 -7.72 5.01
C GLU A 149 -0.27 -6.95 5.44
N PHE A 150 -1.43 -7.42 5.01
CA PHE A 150 -2.71 -6.74 5.21
C PHE A 150 -3.37 -7.23 6.49
N SER A 151 -3.39 -6.37 7.51
CA SER A 151 -4.08 -6.68 8.75
C SER A 151 -5.57 -6.41 8.57
N GLN A 152 -6.37 -7.47 8.35
CA GLN A 152 -7.82 -7.31 8.40
C GLN A 152 -8.21 -6.76 9.77
N GLY A 153 -8.84 -5.58 9.77
CA GLY A 153 -9.36 -4.96 10.98
C GLY A 153 -10.31 -5.92 11.70
N GLU A 154 -10.01 -6.17 12.98
CA GLU A 154 -10.92 -6.80 13.93
C GLU A 154 -12.26 -6.07 14.06
#